data_AF-A0A1N6X039-F1
#
_entry.id   AF-A0A1N6X039-F1
#
_cell.length_a   1.000
_cell.length_b   1.000
_cell.length_c   1.000
_cell.angle_alpha   90.00
_cell.angle_beta   90.00
_cell.angle_gamma   90.00
#
_symmetry.space_group_name_H-M   'P 1'
#
loop_
_entity.id
_entity.type
_entity.pdbx_description
1 polymer ?
#
loop_
_entity_poly.entity_id
_entity_poly.type
_entity_poly.pdbx_seq_one_letter_code
_entity_poly.pdbx_strand_id
1 'polypeptide(L)'
;MTEEIDRIVAEVSNWDGIEANEHRFGGTEFRLGPREIGHVHEWGILDIAFPRRVRDQLVADGKTGPHHIYPESGWTTFRVGETGDVDDALWLLRLSYLSHAKIMQKSAERAGGNVLTELDVENELTALEPSDELRAVL
;
A
#
# COMPACT_ATOMS: atom_id res chain seq x y z
N MET A 1 12.85 -12.38 -10.68
CA MET A 1 11.46 -12.00 -10.32
C MET A 1 11.05 -12.61 -9.00
N THR A 2 11.15 -13.92 -8.77
CA THR A 2 10.78 -14.49 -7.45
C THR A 2 11.56 -13.87 -6.29
N GLU A 3 12.87 -13.63 -6.41
CA GLU A 3 13.64 -13.00 -5.32
C GLU A 3 13.17 -11.57 -4.98
N GLU A 4 12.81 -10.77 -5.99
CA GLU A 4 12.25 -9.43 -5.78
C GLU A 4 10.89 -9.48 -5.07
N ILE A 5 10.03 -10.41 -5.51
CA ILE A 5 8.70 -10.60 -4.92
C ILE A 5 8.80 -11.15 -3.49
N ASP A 6 9.70 -12.11 -3.26
CA ASP A 6 9.98 -12.68 -1.94
C ASP A 6 10.47 -11.58 -0.97
N ARG A 7 11.30 -10.64 -1.43
CA ARG A 7 11.73 -9.50 -0.63
C ARG A 7 10.56 -8.58 -0.27
N ILE A 8 9.68 -8.28 -1.23
CA ILE A 8 8.46 -7.49 -0.97
C ILE A 8 7.57 -8.19 0.06
N VAL A 9 7.31 -9.49 -0.13
CA VAL A 9 6.49 -10.29 0.79
C VAL A 9 7.10 -10.32 2.18
N ALA A 10 8.41 -10.60 2.30
CA ALA A 10 9.10 -10.65 3.57
C ALA A 10 9.05 -9.30 4.32
N GLU A 11 9.32 -8.19 3.64
CA GLU A 11 9.32 -6.87 4.25
C GLU A 11 7.91 -6.48 4.75
N VAL A 12 6.91 -6.59 3.88
CA VAL A 12 5.54 -6.13 4.17
C VAL A 12 4.88 -6.99 5.25
N SER A 13 5.22 -8.28 5.31
CA SER A 13 4.71 -9.20 6.35
C SER A 13 5.22 -8.85 7.75
N ASN A 14 6.27 -8.04 7.89
CA ASN A 14 6.81 -7.60 9.18
C ASN A 14 6.21 -6.28 9.67
N TRP A 15 5.32 -5.64 8.91
CA TRP A 15 4.68 -4.40 9.34
C TRP A 15 3.60 -4.65 10.39
N ASP A 16 3.51 -3.75 11.38
CA ASP A 16 2.55 -3.88 12.47
C ASP A 16 1.10 -3.98 11.96
N GLY A 17 0.40 -5.01 12.41
CA GLY A 17 -0.99 -5.29 12.02
C GLY A 17 -1.20 -5.84 10.61
N ILE A 18 -0.14 -6.16 9.85
CA ILE A 18 -0.27 -6.83 8.56
C ILE A 18 -0.41 -8.34 8.72
N GLU A 19 -1.42 -8.88 8.03
CA GLU A 19 -1.58 -10.32 7.79
C GLU A 19 -1.34 -10.60 6.30
N ALA A 20 -0.37 -11.48 6.01
CA ALA A 20 -0.09 -11.96 4.66
C ALA A 20 -0.77 -13.30 4.42
N ASN A 21 -1.55 -13.43 3.33
CA ASN A 21 -2.28 -14.63 2.98
C ASN A 21 -2.13 -14.98 1.50
N GLU A 22 -2.45 -16.22 1.13
CA GLU A 22 -2.54 -16.61 -0.28
C GLU A 22 -3.72 -15.91 -0.95
N HIS A 23 -3.46 -15.23 -2.06
CA HIS A 23 -4.49 -14.53 -2.81
C HIS A 23 -5.22 -15.49 -3.77
N ARG A 24 -6.55 -15.38 -3.85
CA ARG A 24 -7.42 -16.32 -4.60
C ARG A 24 -7.13 -16.46 -6.10
N PHE A 25 -6.34 -15.56 -6.67
CA PHE A 25 -5.93 -15.56 -8.08
C PHE A 25 -4.44 -15.86 -8.26
N GLY A 26 -3.79 -16.41 -7.22
CA GLY A 26 -2.34 -16.52 -7.13
C GLY A 26 -1.73 -15.26 -6.52
N GLY A 27 -0.55 -15.43 -5.91
CA GLY A 27 0.19 -14.37 -5.22
C GLY A 27 -0.09 -14.27 -3.71
N THR A 28 0.41 -13.19 -3.11
CA THR A 28 0.28 -12.89 -1.69
C THR A 28 -0.53 -11.61 -1.50
N GLU A 29 -1.62 -11.68 -0.75
CA GLU A 29 -2.38 -10.51 -0.31
C GLU A 29 -1.89 -10.01 1.05
N PHE A 30 -1.91 -8.69 1.25
CA PHE A 30 -1.57 -8.03 2.50
C PHE A 30 -2.79 -7.31 3.06
N ARG A 31 -3.16 -7.65 4.30
CA ARG A 31 -4.35 -7.14 4.96
C ARG A 31 -4.00 -6.40 6.24
N LEU A 32 -4.54 -5.20 6.40
CA LEU A 32 -4.54 -4.45 7.66
C LEU A 32 -5.94 -4.54 8.27
N GLY A 33 -6.09 -5.48 9.21
CA GLY A 33 -7.41 -5.86 9.75
C GLY A 33 -8.40 -6.24 8.62
N PRO A 34 -9.57 -5.59 8.51
CA PRO A 34 -10.56 -5.94 7.49
C PRO A 34 -10.23 -5.40 6.08
N ARG A 35 -9.15 -4.63 5.91
CA ARG A 35 -8.82 -3.97 4.64
C ARG A 35 -7.62 -4.60 3.96
N GLU A 36 -7.77 -4.95 2.70
CA GLU A 36 -6.63 -5.29 1.85
C GLU A 36 -5.93 -3.99 1.43
N ILE A 37 -4.61 -3.93 1.61
CA ILE A 37 -3.79 -2.77 1.22
C ILE A 37 -3.14 -2.96 -0.14
N GLY A 38 -2.98 -4.22 -0.57
CA GLY A 38 -2.47 -4.62 -1.87
C GLY A 38 -2.19 -6.12 -1.92
N HIS A 39 -1.88 -6.63 -3.11
CA HIS A 39 -1.42 -7.99 -3.32
C HIS A 39 -0.41 -8.05 -4.46
N VAL A 40 0.53 -8.98 -4.35
CA VAL A 40 1.60 -9.17 -5.33
C VAL A 40 1.55 -10.58 -5.93
N HIS A 41 1.62 -10.65 -7.25
CA HIS A 41 1.69 -11.89 -8.01
C HIS A 41 3.15 -12.28 -8.27
N GLU A 42 3.43 -13.58 -8.34
CA GLU A 42 4.79 -14.13 -8.55
C GLU A 42 5.47 -13.64 -9.84
N TRP A 43 4.68 -13.23 -10.83
CA TRP A 43 5.13 -12.70 -12.12
C TRP A 43 5.26 -11.16 -12.16
N GLY A 44 5.33 -10.50 -11.00
CA GLY A 44 5.69 -9.09 -10.91
C GLY A 44 4.55 -8.10 -11.12
N ILE A 45 3.29 -8.51 -10.89
CA ILE A 45 2.15 -7.60 -10.85
C ILE A 45 1.84 -7.28 -9.39
N LEU A 46 1.87 -6.00 -9.05
CA LEU A 46 1.52 -5.50 -7.72
C LEU A 46 0.29 -4.62 -7.85
N ASP A 47 -0.83 -5.08 -7.30
CA ASP A 47 -2.08 -4.32 -7.26
C ASP A 47 -2.25 -3.71 -5.86
N ILE A 48 -2.51 -2.40 -5.79
CA ILE A 48 -2.45 -1.63 -4.53
C ILE A 48 -3.72 -0.81 -4.36
N ALA A 49 -4.33 -0.88 -3.17
CA ALA A 49 -5.58 -0.22 -2.84
C ALA A 49 -5.38 1.11 -2.12
N PHE A 50 -5.74 2.22 -2.76
CA PHE A 50 -5.65 3.55 -2.16
C PHE A 50 -7.03 4.22 -1.99
N PRO A 51 -7.18 5.19 -1.06
CA PRO A 51 -8.24 6.18 -1.15
C PRO A 51 -8.22 6.85 -2.53
N ARG A 52 -9.39 7.04 -3.18
CA ARG A 52 -9.45 7.48 -4.60
C ARG A 52 -8.65 8.75 -4.89
N ARG A 53 -8.64 9.75 -3.98
CA ARG A 53 -7.87 10.99 -4.16
C ARG A 53 -6.35 10.75 -4.19
N VAL A 54 -5.86 9.87 -3.31
CA VAL A 54 -4.45 9.45 -3.27
C VAL A 54 -4.12 8.68 -4.55
N ARG A 55 -5.00 7.76 -4.96
CA ARG A 55 -4.87 7.02 -6.22
C ARG A 55 -4.72 7.95 -7.41
N ASP A 56 -5.62 8.92 -7.55
CA ASP A 56 -5.66 9.81 -8.70
C ASP A 56 -4.38 10.64 -8.79
N GLN A 57 -3.86 11.11 -7.65
CA GLN A 57 -2.60 11.84 -7.60
C GLN A 57 -1.40 10.95 -7.95
N LEU A 58 -1.32 9.72 -7.43
CA LEU A 58 -0.23 8.79 -7.75
C LEU A 58 -0.16 8.45 -9.25
N VAL A 59 -1.33 8.32 -9.90
CA VAL A 59 -1.40 8.10 -11.35
C VAL A 59 -1.00 9.37 -12.10
N ALA A 60 -1.42 10.55 -11.65
CA ALA A 60 -1.02 11.82 -12.26
C ALA A 60 0.49 12.08 -12.16
N ASP A 61 1.11 11.69 -11.03
CA ASP A 61 2.55 11.79 -10.78
C ASP A 61 3.36 10.71 -11.52
N GLY A 62 2.69 9.76 -12.19
CA GLY A 62 3.34 8.65 -12.90
C GLY A 62 4.00 7.63 -11.99
N LYS A 63 3.66 7.60 -10.70
CA LYS A 63 4.21 6.64 -9.72
C LYS A 63 3.66 5.24 -9.89
N THR A 64 2.44 5.11 -10.41
CA THR A 64 1.79 3.83 -10.71
C THR A 64 0.71 4.03 -11.77
N GLY A 65 0.16 2.94 -12.32
CA GLY A 65 -0.89 2.97 -13.34
C GLY A 65 -2.29 2.72 -12.77
N PRO A 66 -3.36 3.09 -13.51
CA PRO A 66 -4.72 2.63 -13.20
C PRO A 66 -4.78 1.10 -13.14
N HIS A 67 -5.63 0.55 -12.27
CA HIS A 67 -5.80 -0.90 -12.21
C HIS A 67 -6.28 -1.46 -13.56
N HIS A 68 -5.62 -2.51 -14.04
CA HIS A 68 -5.80 -3.00 -15.40
C HIS A 68 -7.21 -3.59 -15.69
N ILE A 69 -7.93 -4.10 -14.68
CA ILE A 69 -9.32 -4.59 -14.81
C ILE A 69 -10.34 -3.56 -14.29
N TYR A 70 -9.97 -2.74 -13.30
CA TYR A 70 -10.88 -1.88 -12.54
C TYR A 70 -10.37 -0.43 -12.51
N PRO A 71 -10.17 0.20 -13.69
CA PRO A 71 -9.45 1.47 -13.81
C PRO A 71 -10.14 2.64 -13.12
N GLU A 72 -11.44 2.54 -12.79
CA GLU A 72 -12.20 3.56 -12.07
C GLU A 72 -12.20 3.36 -10.54
N SER A 73 -11.66 2.26 -10.03
CA SER A 73 -11.65 1.95 -8.59
C SER A 73 -10.54 2.71 -7.82
N GLY A 74 -10.40 2.47 -6.52
CA GLY A 74 -9.24 2.95 -5.75
C GLY A 74 -7.95 2.16 -6.01
N TRP A 75 -8.02 1.10 -6.82
CA TRP A 75 -6.89 0.22 -7.10
C TRP A 75 -5.98 0.79 -8.18
N THR A 76 -4.70 0.46 -8.07
CA THR A 76 -3.63 0.71 -9.05
C THR A 76 -2.94 -0.58 -9.40
N THR A 77 -2.25 -0.62 -10.54
CA THR A 77 -1.37 -1.72 -10.92
C THR A 77 0.04 -1.17 -11.17
N PHE A 78 1.02 -1.68 -10.42
CA PHE A 78 2.45 -1.44 -10.59
C PHE A 78 3.13 -2.72 -11.09
N ARG A 79 4.14 -2.60 -11.95
CA ARG A 79 4.92 -3.74 -12.44
C ARG A 79 6.31 -3.75 -11.81
N VAL A 80 6.67 -4.86 -11.19
CA VAL A 80 7.99 -5.11 -10.63
C VAL A 80 8.79 -5.90 -11.66
N GLY A 81 9.69 -5.23 -12.38
CA GLY A 81 10.50 -5.81 -13.46
C GLY A 81 11.98 -6.00 -13.10
N GLU A 82 12.55 -5.13 -12.28
CA GLU A 82 13.95 -5.16 -11.85
C GLU A 82 14.13 -4.75 -10.38
N THR A 83 15.34 -4.89 -9.85
CA THR A 83 15.63 -4.65 -8.42
C THR A 83 15.29 -3.22 -7.96
N GLY A 84 15.44 -2.22 -8.83
CA GLY A 84 15.04 -0.84 -8.52
C GLY A 84 13.54 -0.68 -8.27
N ASP A 85 12.71 -1.52 -8.89
CA ASP A 85 11.27 -1.48 -8.73
C ASP A 85 10.81 -2.00 -7.35
N VAL A 86 11.67 -2.72 -6.61
CA VAL A 86 11.35 -3.22 -5.27
C VAL A 86 11.20 -2.06 -4.29
N ASP A 87 12.09 -1.08 -4.34
CA ASP A 87 12.05 0.05 -3.42
C ASP A 87 10.83 0.95 -3.73
N ASP A 88 10.50 1.14 -5.02
CA ASP A 88 9.28 1.83 -5.44
C ASP A 88 8.00 1.07 -5.03
N ALA A 89 8.00 -0.26 -5.17
CA ALA A 89 6.89 -1.12 -4.73
C ALA A 89 6.66 -1.02 -3.22
N LEU A 90 7.75 -1.10 -2.43
CA LEU A 90 7.69 -0.96 -0.98
C LEU A 90 7.24 0.43 -0.56
N TRP A 91 7.69 1.48 -1.24
CA TRP A 91 7.23 2.85 -1.00
C TRP A 91 5.72 2.99 -1.24
N LEU A 92 5.21 2.47 -2.37
CA LEU A 92 3.78 2.50 -2.68
C LEU A 92 2.95 1.70 -1.67
N LEU A 93 3.41 0.51 -1.28
CA LEU A 93 2.75 -0.30 -0.25
C LEU A 93 2.76 0.38 1.11
N ARG A 94 3.87 1.04 1.49
CA ARG A 94 3.97 1.76 2.77
C ARG A 94 3.01 2.94 2.80
N LEU A 95 2.90 3.68 1.69
CA LEU A 95 1.93 4.75 1.55
C LEU A 95 0.47 4.25 1.68
N SER A 96 0.16 3.10 1.07
CA SER A 96 -1.15 2.45 1.21
C SER A 96 -1.42 2.06 2.66
N TYR A 97 -0.47 1.37 3.29
CA TYR A 97 -0.52 0.98 4.70
C TYR A 97 -0.81 2.17 5.61
N LEU A 98 -0.02 3.24 5.52
CA LEU A 98 -0.17 4.44 6.35
C LEU A 98 -1.50 5.17 6.08
N SER A 99 -1.95 5.23 4.83
CA SER A 99 -3.25 5.82 4.48
C SER A 99 -4.41 5.08 5.14
N HIS A 100 -4.37 3.73 5.15
CA HIS A 100 -5.38 2.92 5.82
C HIS A 100 -5.25 2.95 7.34
N ALA A 101 -4.03 2.91 7.88
CA ALA A 101 -3.75 3.04 9.30
C ALA A 101 -4.30 4.36 9.86
N LYS A 102 -4.08 5.49 9.16
CA LYS A 102 -4.65 6.81 9.50
C LYS A 102 -6.16 6.78 9.62
N ILE A 103 -6.83 6.11 8.67
CA ILE A 103 -8.30 5.99 8.69
C ILE A 103 -8.76 5.08 9.83
N MET A 104 -8.02 4.00 10.12
CA MET A 104 -8.33 3.07 11.20
C MET A 104 -8.15 3.72 12.58
N GLN A 105 -7.03 4.40 12.83
CA GLN A 105 -6.78 5.17 14.05
C GLN A 105 -7.88 6.20 14.29
N LYS A 106 -8.20 7.05 13.30
CA LYS A 106 -9.30 8.03 13.38
C LYS A 106 -10.67 7.39 13.67
N SER A 107 -10.92 6.19 13.15
CA SER A 107 -12.17 5.48 13.40
C SER A 107 -12.22 4.88 14.81
N ALA A 108 -11.10 4.33 15.29
CA ALA A 108 -10.96 3.79 16.65
C ALA A 108 -11.11 4.89 17.71
N GLU A 109 -10.45 6.04 17.51
CA GLU A 109 -10.55 7.21 18.39
C GLU A 109 -12.00 7.68 18.55
N ARG A 110 -12.74 7.77 17.43
CA ARG A 110 -14.17 8.13 17.45
C ARG A 110 -15.04 7.12 18.20
N ALA A 111 -14.61 5.86 18.25
CA ALA A 111 -15.26 4.80 19.02
C ALA A 111 -14.74 4.69 20.48
N GLY A 112 -13.83 5.57 20.91
CA GLY A 112 -13.24 5.57 22.25
C GLY A 112 -12.14 4.52 22.45
N GLY A 113 -11.60 3.95 21.37
CA GLY A 113 -10.47 3.01 21.40
C GLY A 113 -9.19 3.59 20.80
N ASN A 114 -8.14 2.78 20.76
CA ASN A 114 -6.88 3.07 20.08
C ASN A 114 -6.37 1.78 19.40
N VAL A 115 -5.75 1.92 18.23
CA VAL A 115 -5.19 0.81 17.43
C VAL A 115 -3.86 1.25 16.84
N LEU A 116 -2.92 0.31 16.61
CA LEU A 116 -1.58 0.62 16.07
C LEU A 116 -0.89 1.71 16.91
N THR A 117 -0.84 1.53 18.23
CA THR A 117 -0.42 2.59 19.18
C THR A 117 1.03 2.99 19.06
N GLU A 118 1.87 2.08 18.57
CA GLU A 118 3.31 2.29 18.37
C GLU A 118 3.62 2.95 17.01
N LEU A 119 2.63 3.08 16.11
CA LEU A 119 2.79 3.63 14.78
C LEU A 119 2.47 5.13 14.76
N ASP A 120 3.51 5.97 14.67
CA ASP A 120 3.36 7.39 14.37
C ASP A 120 3.15 7.62 12.87
N VAL A 121 1.88 7.52 12.45
CA VAL A 121 1.50 7.60 11.05
C VAL A 121 1.89 8.94 10.40
N GLU A 122 1.81 10.06 11.11
CA GLU A 122 2.12 11.38 10.53
C GLU A 122 3.62 11.55 10.33
N ASN A 123 4.45 11.10 11.28
CA ASN A 123 5.90 11.09 11.12
C ASN A 123 6.34 10.15 9.99
N GLU A 124 5.76 8.97 9.89
CA GLU A 124 6.06 8.00 8.84
C GLU A 124 5.65 8.49 7.45
N LEU A 125 4.48 9.11 7.31
CA LEU A 125 4.05 9.73 6.04
C LEU A 125 5.00 10.87 5.63
N THR A 126 5.53 11.61 6.61
CA THR A 126 6.53 12.65 6.35
C THR A 126 7.85 12.04 5.87
N ALA A 127 8.30 10.94 6.49
CA ALA A 127 9.53 10.23 6.13
C ALA A 127 9.49 9.58 4.74
N LEU A 128 8.29 9.33 4.18
CA LEU A 128 8.15 8.90 2.79
C LEU A 128 8.43 10.00 1.76
N GLU A 129 8.59 11.25 2.19
CA GLU A 129 8.87 12.40 1.32
C GLU A 129 7.93 12.50 0.09
N PRO A 130 6.59 12.41 0.26
CA PRO A 130 5.67 12.54 -0.86
C PRO A 130 5.77 13.92 -1.52
N SER A 131 5.38 14.02 -2.80
CA SER A 131 5.20 15.30 -3.49
C SER A 131 4.23 16.19 -2.71
N ASP A 132 4.32 17.51 -2.90
CA ASP A 132 3.44 18.46 -2.20
C ASP A 132 1.97 18.23 -2.58
N GLU A 133 1.72 17.88 -3.85
CA GLU A 133 0.41 17.52 -4.37
C GLU A 133 -0.15 16.24 -3.71
N LEU A 134 0.69 15.22 -3.55
CA LEU A 134 0.32 13.98 -2.86
C LEU A 134 0.09 14.22 -1.37
N ARG A 135 0.94 15.03 -0.72
CA ARG A 135 0.77 15.42 0.68
C ARG A 135 -0.56 16.12 0.93
N ALA A 136 -1.03 16.92 -0.02
CA ALA A 136 -2.31 17.63 0.10
C ALA A 136 -3.55 16.71 0.09
N VAL A 137 -3.41 15.42 -0.27
CA VAL A 137 -4.53 14.47 -0.38
C VAL A 137 -4.46 13.27 0.57
N LEU A 138 -3.42 13.18 1.42
CA LEU A 138 -3.21 12.17 2.47
C LEU A 138 -3.89 12.52 3.80
#